data_AF-A0A527H6D3-F1
#
_entry.id   AF-A0A527H6D3-F1
#
_cell.length_a   1.000
_cell.length_b   1.000
_cell.length_c   1.000
_cell.angle_alpha   90.00
_cell.angle_beta   90.00
_cell.angle_gamma   90.00
#
_symmetry.space_group_name_H-M   'P 1'
#
loop_
_entity.id
_entity.type
_entity.pdbx_description
1 polymer ?
#
loop_
_entity_poly.entity_id
_entity_poly.type
_entity_poly.pdbx_seq_one_letter_code
_entity_poly.pdbx_strand_id
1 'polypeptide(L)'
;MGALDRQVSVEDFRRLARRRLPKSIFEFIDGGAGQELTLNANRSDFEKIRLLPRVLTDVSHPNVSTTLWSETLPTPLVISPMGSCALVRPGADIAIARAATARGIPYTLSTMATASIEGMARAVQGPLWFQLYVLKDFDFNRQLVRRAEEFGYSTLVVTVDLQAGGKREKDLRNGISIPLRPSARHLWEGMLHPG
;
A
#
# COMPACT_ATOMS: atom_id res chain seq x y z
N MET A 1 -23.72 11.82 9.87
CA MET A 1 -22.39 11.18 9.96
C MET A 1 -22.50 9.76 9.44
N GLY A 2 -21.87 9.48 8.31
CA GLY A 2 -21.77 8.14 7.75
C GLY A 2 -20.84 7.24 8.58
N ALA A 3 -20.77 5.96 8.23
CA ALA A 3 -19.89 5.00 8.91
C ALA A 3 -18.41 5.42 8.89
N LEU A 4 -17.96 6.10 7.83
CA LEU A 4 -16.59 6.59 7.69
C LEU A 4 -16.28 7.76 8.65
N ASP A 5 -17.24 8.66 8.89
CA ASP A 5 -17.05 9.85 9.75
C ASP A 5 -16.87 9.49 11.23
N ARG A 6 -17.17 8.24 11.62
CA ARG A 6 -17.03 7.74 12.99
C ARG A 6 -15.70 7.02 13.23
N GLN A 7 -14.89 6.82 12.20
CA GLN A 7 -13.60 6.14 12.34
C GLN A 7 -12.53 7.17 12.74
N VAL A 8 -11.89 6.99 13.89
CA VAL A 8 -10.94 7.96 14.45
C VAL A 8 -9.50 7.46 14.43
N SER A 9 -9.29 6.19 14.09
CA SER A 9 -7.97 5.57 14.01
C SER A 9 -7.84 4.62 12.81
N VAL A 10 -6.61 4.31 12.42
CA VAL A 10 -6.31 3.30 11.39
C VAL A 10 -6.87 1.92 11.77
N GLU A 11 -6.88 1.58 13.05
CA GLU A 11 -7.44 0.31 13.54
C GLU A 11 -8.95 0.23 13.31
N ASP A 12 -9.67 1.35 13.40
CA ASP A 12 -11.11 1.38 13.13
C ASP A 12 -11.40 1.08 11.65
N PHE A 13 -10.62 1.66 10.73
CA PHE A 13 -10.68 1.33 9.31
C PHE A 13 -10.34 -0.13 9.03
N ARG A 14 -9.34 -0.70 9.70
CA ARG A 14 -9.01 -2.13 9.61
C ARG A 14 -10.19 -3.01 10.05
N ARG A 15 -10.84 -2.68 11.17
CA ARG A 15 -12.03 -3.41 11.66
C ARG A 15 -13.20 -3.30 10.70
N LEU A 16 -13.42 -2.12 10.11
CA LEU A 16 -14.44 -1.91 9.10
C LEU A 16 -14.15 -2.75 7.84
N ALA A 17 -12.90 -2.77 7.37
CA ALA A 17 -12.47 -3.60 6.25
C ALA A 17 -12.70 -5.09 6.53
N ARG A 18 -12.37 -5.58 7.73
CA ARG A 18 -12.61 -6.98 8.15
C ARG A 18 -14.08 -7.38 8.08
N ARG A 19 -15.00 -6.45 8.37
CA ARG A 19 -16.45 -6.70 8.31
C ARG A 19 -17.00 -6.66 6.89
N ARG A 20 -16.37 -5.86 6.02
CA ARG A 20 -16.86 -5.62 4.65
C ARG A 20 -16.27 -6.59 3.63
N LEU A 21 -15.02 -6.99 3.80
CA LEU A 21 -14.31 -7.80 2.81
C LEU A 21 -14.55 -9.29 3.01
N PRO A 22 -14.61 -10.08 1.92
CA PRO A 22 -14.42 -11.52 1.99
C PRO A 22 -13.22 -11.89 2.85
N LYS A 23 -13.34 -12.95 3.65
CA LYS A 23 -12.28 -13.40 4.55
C LYS A 23 -10.96 -13.61 3.81
N SER A 24 -11.01 -14.27 2.65
CA SER A 24 -9.84 -14.54 1.82
C SER A 24 -9.11 -13.27 1.35
N ILE A 25 -9.85 -12.22 0.99
CA ILE A 25 -9.31 -10.92 0.59
C ILE A 25 -8.76 -10.14 1.80
N PHE A 26 -9.49 -10.12 2.92
CA PHE A 26 -9.01 -9.46 4.13
C PHE A 26 -7.71 -10.09 4.63
N GLU A 27 -7.66 -11.42 4.71
CA GLU A 27 -6.47 -12.15 5.17
C GLU A 27 -5.30 -12.06 4.19
N PHE A 28 -5.56 -11.90 2.89
CA PHE A 28 -4.51 -11.59 1.91
C PHE A 28 -3.84 -10.25 2.20
N ILE A 29 -4.59 -9.23 2.61
CA ILE A 29 -4.06 -7.88 2.91
C ILE A 29 -3.43 -7.83 4.30
N ASP A 30 -4.13 -8.37 5.30
CA ASP A 30 -3.77 -8.29 6.71
C ASP A 30 -2.74 -9.33 7.13
N GLY A 31 -2.53 -10.37 6.31
CA GLY A 31 -1.68 -11.50 6.64
C GLY A 31 -0.18 -11.24 6.50
N GLY A 32 0.61 -12.03 7.21
CA GLY A 32 2.07 -12.09 7.13
C GLY A 32 2.60 -13.48 6.78
N ALA A 33 3.92 -13.63 6.82
CA ALA A 33 4.59 -14.91 6.59
C ALA A 33 4.57 -15.81 7.84
N GLY A 34 4.46 -17.12 7.64
CA GLY A 34 4.51 -18.13 8.69
C GLY A 34 3.48 -17.89 9.80
N GLN A 35 3.95 -17.94 11.05
CA GLN A 35 3.15 -17.66 12.25
C GLN A 35 3.01 -16.15 12.54
N GLU A 36 3.39 -15.28 11.59
CA GLU A 36 3.25 -13.83 11.70
C GLU A 36 4.05 -13.20 12.85
N LEU A 37 5.12 -13.87 13.32
CA LEU A 37 5.97 -13.38 14.42
C LEU A 37 6.55 -12.00 14.12
N THR A 38 7.11 -11.79 12.93
CA THR A 38 7.66 -10.49 12.52
C THR A 38 6.57 -9.44 12.35
N LEU A 39 5.39 -9.82 11.86
CA LEU A 39 4.25 -8.89 11.74
C LEU A 39 3.82 -8.38 13.12
N ASN A 40 3.75 -9.26 14.11
CA ASN A 40 3.45 -8.92 15.50
C ASN A 40 4.59 -8.12 16.16
N ALA A 41 5.85 -8.45 15.84
CA ALA A 41 7.03 -7.70 16.32
C ALA A 41 7.04 -6.27 15.80
N ASN A 42 6.76 -6.05 14.51
CA ASN A 42 6.70 -4.71 13.90
C ASN A 42 5.76 -3.75 14.65
N ARG A 43 4.67 -4.27 15.24
CA ARG A 43 3.75 -3.47 16.07
C ARG A 43 4.25 -3.32 17.50
N SER A 44 4.62 -4.43 18.15
CA SER A 44 5.01 -4.42 19.57
C SER A 44 6.36 -3.73 19.82
N ASP A 45 7.23 -3.60 18.81
CA ASP A 45 8.49 -2.89 18.92
C ASP A 45 8.30 -1.37 19.12
N PHE A 46 7.28 -0.77 18.51
CA PHE A 46 6.93 0.63 18.79
C PHE A 46 6.49 0.84 20.25
N GLU A 47 5.88 -0.18 20.87
CA GLU A 47 5.50 -0.16 22.29
C GLU A 47 6.71 -0.28 23.23
N LYS A 48 7.93 -0.45 22.72
CA LYS A 48 9.16 -0.39 23.52
C LYS A 48 9.74 1.03 23.56
N ILE A 49 9.37 1.87 22.60
CA ILE A 49 9.82 3.26 22.50
C ILE A 49 8.91 4.14 23.37
N ARG A 50 9.50 5.02 24.19
CA ARG A 50 8.78 6.00 25.02
C ARG A 50 9.18 7.40 24.58
N LEU A 51 8.19 8.27 24.45
CA LEU A 51 8.43 9.69 24.18
C LEU A 51 8.54 10.43 25.50
N LEU A 52 9.63 11.19 25.69
CA LEU A 52 9.78 12.10 26.82
C LEU A 52 9.27 13.48 26.39
N PRO A 53 8.08 13.93 26.85
CA PRO A 53 7.55 15.22 26.47
C PRO A 53 8.42 16.34 27.05
N ARG A 54 8.72 17.35 26.23
CA ARG A 54 9.37 18.59 26.69
C ARG A 54 8.27 19.59 27.03
N VAL A 55 8.29 20.07 28.27
CA VAL A 55 7.34 21.07 28.75
C VAL A 55 7.84 22.49 28.45
N LEU A 56 6.94 23.48 28.52
CA LEU A 56 7.26 24.89 28.28
C LEU A 56 7.90 25.16 26.90
N THR A 57 7.54 24.35 25.90
CA THR A 57 7.95 24.52 24.51
C THR A 57 6.77 25.08 23.72
N ASP A 58 6.99 26.16 22.96
CA ASP A 58 5.97 26.70 22.07
C ASP A 58 5.71 25.74 20.91
N VAL A 59 4.46 25.28 20.80
CA VAL A 59 3.97 24.38 19.75
C VAL A 59 2.75 24.96 19.04
N SER A 60 2.60 26.29 19.05
CA SER A 60 1.52 27.01 18.36
C SER A 60 1.47 26.73 16.85
N HIS A 61 2.63 26.48 16.22
CA HIS A 61 2.75 26.21 14.79
C HIS A 61 3.66 25.00 14.48
N PRO A 62 3.22 23.76 14.74
CA PRO A 62 4.01 22.58 14.41
C PRO A 62 4.19 22.47 12.90
N ASN A 63 5.44 22.39 12.43
CA ASN A 63 5.74 22.12 11.03
C ASN A 63 6.16 20.66 10.86
N VAL A 64 5.39 19.89 10.10
CA VAL A 64 5.68 18.49 9.76
C VAL A 64 6.26 18.32 8.36
N SER A 65 6.52 19.41 7.62
CA SER A 65 7.21 19.33 6.35
C SER A 65 8.63 18.77 6.53
N THR A 66 9.10 18.03 5.54
CA THR A 66 10.48 17.52 5.53
C THR A 66 11.06 17.65 4.13
N THR A 67 12.38 17.62 4.01
CA THR A 67 13.07 17.57 2.73
C THR A 67 13.62 16.17 2.52
N LEU A 68 13.26 15.55 1.40
CA LEU A 68 13.83 14.28 0.95
C LEU A 68 14.59 14.52 -0.35
N TRP A 69 15.91 14.28 -0.31
CA TRP A 69 16.84 14.70 -1.38
C TRP A 69 16.75 16.20 -1.67
N SER A 70 16.27 16.60 -2.84
CA SER A 70 16.07 18.00 -3.24
C SER A 70 14.59 18.42 -3.28
N GLU A 71 13.67 17.57 -2.81
CA GLU A 71 12.23 17.85 -2.80
C GLU A 71 11.73 18.10 -1.38
N THR A 72 10.95 19.18 -1.20
CA THR A 72 10.25 19.45 0.06
C THR A 72 8.87 18.82 0.04
N LEU A 73 8.65 17.88 0.96
CA LEU A 73 7.37 17.21 1.16
C LEU A 73 6.58 17.90 2.29
N PRO A 74 5.25 18.01 2.17
CA PRO A 74 4.41 18.62 3.21
C PRO A 74 4.31 17.76 4.48
N THR A 75 4.65 16.46 4.39
CA THR A 75 4.68 15.52 5.52
C THR A 75 5.79 14.49 5.30
N PRO A 76 6.30 13.79 6.34
CA PRO A 76 7.31 12.75 6.19
C PRO A 76 6.66 11.40 5.86
N LEU A 77 5.63 11.40 5.00
CA LEU A 77 4.85 10.23 4.65
C LEU A 77 4.90 9.99 3.14
N VAL A 78 4.87 8.71 2.76
CA VAL A 78 4.78 8.23 1.39
C VAL A 78 3.84 7.03 1.39
N ILE A 79 3.00 6.89 0.37
CA ILE A 79 2.22 5.67 0.18
C ILE A 79 3.13 4.58 -0.37
N SER A 80 3.22 3.48 0.38
CA SER A 80 4.04 2.32 0.02
C SER A 80 3.53 1.63 -1.25
N PRO A 81 4.43 0.97 -2.00
CA PRO A 81 4.04 0.18 -3.15
C PRO A 81 3.26 -1.05 -2.71
N MET A 82 1.99 -1.12 -3.10
CA MET A 82 1.10 -2.24 -2.81
C MET A 82 0.59 -2.83 -4.13
N GLY A 83 0.84 -4.12 -4.34
CA GLY A 83 0.35 -4.84 -5.51
C GLY A 83 -1.10 -5.30 -5.34
N SER A 84 -1.80 -5.51 -6.46
CA SER A 84 -3.14 -6.13 -6.47
C SER A 84 -4.21 -5.42 -5.63
N CYS A 85 -4.13 -4.10 -5.43
CA CYS A 85 -5.14 -3.35 -4.66
C CYS A 85 -6.56 -3.49 -5.23
N ALA A 86 -6.70 -3.79 -6.53
CA ALA A 86 -8.00 -4.02 -7.16
C ALA A 86 -8.79 -5.21 -6.58
N LEU A 87 -8.13 -6.11 -5.85
CA LEU A 87 -8.79 -7.19 -5.10
C LEU A 87 -9.75 -6.65 -4.02
N VAL A 88 -9.49 -5.45 -3.50
CA VAL A 88 -10.39 -4.75 -2.57
C VAL A 88 -11.52 -4.09 -3.32
N ARG A 89 -11.18 -3.36 -4.39
CA ARG A 89 -12.13 -2.59 -5.20
C ARG A 89 -11.50 -2.22 -6.54
N PRO A 90 -12.23 -2.35 -7.67
CA PRO A 90 -11.76 -1.85 -8.96
C PRO A 90 -11.32 -0.38 -8.88
N GLY A 91 -10.13 -0.08 -9.42
CA GLY A 91 -9.57 1.27 -9.40
C GLY A 91 -9.00 1.73 -8.05
N ALA A 92 -8.78 0.83 -7.09
CA ALA A 92 -8.20 1.16 -5.78
C ALA A 92 -6.85 1.89 -5.89
N ASP A 93 -5.95 1.46 -6.79
CA ASP A 93 -4.64 2.09 -6.99
C ASP A 93 -4.78 3.59 -7.30
N ILE A 94 -5.66 3.94 -8.25
CA ILE A 94 -5.93 5.33 -8.65
C ILE A 94 -6.62 6.10 -7.51
N ALA A 95 -7.56 5.48 -6.80
CA ALA A 95 -8.26 6.14 -5.70
C ALA A 95 -7.30 6.53 -4.57
N ILE A 96 -6.37 5.64 -4.21
CA ILE A 96 -5.34 5.90 -3.20
C ILE A 96 -4.39 7.00 -3.70
N ALA A 97 -3.91 6.90 -4.94
CA ALA A 97 -3.02 7.89 -5.54
C ALA A 97 -3.65 9.29 -5.57
N ARG A 98 -4.93 9.42 -5.95
CA ARG A 98 -5.66 10.70 -5.90
C ARG A 98 -5.75 11.27 -4.49
N ALA A 99 -6.05 10.43 -3.50
CA ALA A 99 -6.17 10.87 -2.11
C ALA A 99 -4.83 11.34 -1.52
N ALA A 100 -3.72 10.69 -1.92
CA ALA A 100 -2.37 11.03 -1.48
C ALA A 100 -1.87 12.33 -2.14
N THR A 101 -1.94 12.39 -3.47
CA THR A 101 -1.47 13.55 -4.25
C THR A 101 -2.25 14.82 -3.98
N ALA A 102 -3.55 14.73 -3.67
CA ALA A 102 -4.35 15.87 -3.20
C ALA A 102 -3.82 16.50 -1.89
N ARG A 103 -2.97 15.79 -1.15
CA ARG A 103 -2.26 16.27 0.04
C ARG A 103 -0.75 16.45 -0.17
N GLY A 104 -0.27 16.34 -1.41
CA GLY A 104 1.16 16.36 -1.73
C GLY A 104 1.94 15.19 -1.16
N ILE A 105 1.28 14.09 -0.77
CA ILE A 105 1.93 12.87 -0.30
C ILE A 105 2.31 12.02 -1.54
N PRO A 106 3.58 11.63 -1.71
CA PRO A 106 3.99 10.79 -2.82
C PRO A 106 3.29 9.43 -2.82
N TYR A 107 2.90 8.96 -4.02
CA TYR A 107 2.35 7.62 -4.22
C TYR A 107 3.34 6.74 -4.98
N THR A 108 3.69 5.59 -4.40
CA THR A 108 4.59 4.61 -5.04
C THR A 108 3.78 3.56 -5.79
N LEU A 109 3.82 3.57 -7.13
CA LEU A 109 3.19 2.55 -7.96
C LEU A 109 4.00 1.25 -7.94
N SER A 110 3.36 0.12 -7.61
CA SER A 110 4.01 -1.20 -7.65
C SER A 110 4.14 -1.73 -9.09
N THR A 111 5.21 -2.49 -9.37
CA THR A 111 5.30 -3.33 -10.58
C THR A 111 4.11 -4.30 -10.70
N MET A 112 3.52 -4.71 -9.58
CA MET A 112 2.37 -5.62 -9.49
C MET A 112 1.03 -4.88 -9.30
N ALA A 113 0.97 -3.58 -9.59
CA ALA A 113 -0.25 -2.80 -9.54
C ALA A 113 -1.20 -3.19 -10.70
N THR A 114 -2.49 -2.88 -10.54
CA THR A 114 -3.47 -3.12 -11.62
C THR A 114 -3.57 -1.98 -12.62
N ALA A 115 -3.18 -0.78 -12.20
CA ALA A 115 -3.00 0.36 -13.09
C ALA A 115 -1.63 0.29 -13.80
N SER A 116 -1.58 0.64 -15.09
CA SER A 116 -0.31 0.82 -15.80
C SER A 116 0.38 2.11 -15.37
N ILE A 117 1.69 2.21 -15.64
CA ILE A 117 2.50 3.42 -15.44
C ILE A 117 1.82 4.63 -16.09
N GLU A 118 1.43 4.50 -17.35
CA GLU A 118 0.80 5.57 -18.13
C GLU A 118 -0.62 5.88 -17.64
N GLY A 119 -1.37 4.84 -17.29
CA GLY A 119 -2.73 4.97 -16.79
C GLY A 119 -2.76 5.75 -15.47
N MET A 120 -1.82 5.46 -14.57
CA MET A 120 -1.69 6.16 -13.30
C MET A 120 -1.26 7.62 -13.51
N ALA A 121 -0.21 7.87 -14.30
CA ALA A 121 0.27 9.22 -14.60
C ALA A 121 -0.80 10.11 -15.28
N ARG A 122 -1.67 9.53 -16.11
CA ARG A 122 -2.80 10.26 -16.71
C ARG A 122 -3.95 10.49 -15.73
N ALA A 123 -4.15 9.58 -14.78
CA ALA A 123 -5.29 9.63 -13.86
C ALA A 123 -5.08 10.57 -12.66
N VAL A 124 -3.82 10.88 -12.34
CA VAL A 124 -3.42 11.61 -11.15
C VAL A 124 -2.27 12.57 -11.48
N GLN A 125 -2.43 13.84 -11.13
CA GLN A 125 -1.36 14.84 -11.18
C GLN A 125 -0.79 15.02 -9.77
N GLY A 126 0.50 14.76 -9.57
CA GLY A 126 1.17 14.88 -8.28
C GLY A 126 2.43 14.03 -8.18
N PRO A 127 3.07 13.98 -6.99
CA PRO A 127 4.31 13.22 -6.80
C PRO A 127 4.07 11.72 -6.96
N LEU A 128 4.59 11.15 -8.05
CA LEU A 128 4.51 9.73 -8.37
C LEU A 128 5.89 9.09 -8.30
N TRP A 129 5.98 7.99 -7.57
CA TRP A 129 7.17 7.14 -7.48
C TRP A 129 6.87 5.77 -8.09
N PHE A 130 7.89 5.10 -8.59
CA PHE A 130 7.75 3.78 -9.20
C PHE A 130 8.56 2.75 -8.45
N GLN A 131 7.93 1.65 -8.05
CA GLN A 131 8.60 0.51 -7.45
C GLN A 131 8.87 -0.58 -8.49
N LEU A 132 10.13 -1.00 -8.58
CA LEU A 132 10.61 -2.06 -9.45
C LEU A 132 10.89 -3.34 -8.65
N TYR A 133 10.21 -4.43 -9.02
CA TYR A 133 10.73 -5.78 -8.78
C TYR A 133 11.70 -6.12 -9.91
N VAL A 134 12.93 -6.51 -9.57
CA VAL A 134 13.92 -6.88 -10.59
C VAL A 134 13.55 -8.24 -11.17
N LEU A 135 12.96 -8.23 -12.36
CA LEU A 135 12.58 -9.44 -13.08
C LEU A 135 13.81 -10.05 -13.77
N LYS A 136 13.70 -11.32 -14.18
CA LYS A 136 14.79 -12.04 -14.86
C LYS A 136 15.23 -11.36 -16.16
N ASP A 137 14.29 -10.78 -16.89
CA ASP A 137 14.55 -10.06 -18.14
C ASP A 137 15.01 -8.63 -17.85
N PHE A 138 16.30 -8.38 -18.06
CA PHE A 138 16.92 -7.09 -17.83
C PHE A 138 16.44 -6.01 -18.81
N ASP A 139 16.18 -6.38 -20.06
CA ASP A 139 15.70 -5.42 -21.05
C ASP A 139 14.28 -4.98 -20.73
N PHE A 140 13.44 -5.91 -20.23
CA PHE A 140 12.12 -5.58 -19.73
C PHE A 140 12.18 -4.64 -18.51
N ASN A 141 13.06 -4.91 -17.54
CA ASN A 141 13.26 -4.00 -16.40
C ASN A 141 13.66 -2.59 -16.87
N ARG A 142 14.59 -2.49 -17.84
CA ARG A 142 15.04 -1.22 -18.40
C ARG A 142 13.90 -0.48 -19.10
N GLN A 143 13.03 -1.19 -19.81
CA GLN A 143 11.83 -0.60 -20.43
C GLN A 143 10.86 -0.05 -19.38
N LEU A 144 10.64 -0.76 -18.26
CA LEU A 144 9.77 -0.27 -17.18
C LEU A 144 10.30 1.03 -16.57
N VAL A 145 11.61 1.09 -16.29
CA VAL A 145 12.25 2.30 -15.75
C VAL A 145 12.13 3.47 -16.72
N ARG A 146 12.44 3.25 -18.01
CA ARG A 146 12.31 4.30 -19.04
C ARG A 146 10.88 4.81 -19.14
N ARG A 147 9.89 3.92 -19.14
CA ARG A 147 8.47 4.31 -19.17
C ARG A 147 8.09 5.12 -17.93
N ALA A 148 8.56 4.74 -16.75
CA ALA A 148 8.31 5.53 -15.55
C ALA A 148 8.92 6.94 -15.67
N GLU A 149 10.17 7.04 -16.13
CA GLU A 149 10.85 8.32 -16.36
C GLU A 149 10.11 9.19 -17.39
N GLU A 150 9.73 8.64 -18.55
CA GLU A 150 8.98 9.32 -19.62
C GLU A 150 7.63 9.87 -19.15
N PHE A 151 6.99 9.20 -18.18
CA PHE A 151 5.71 9.61 -17.60
C PHE A 151 5.85 10.41 -16.30
N GLY A 152 7.06 10.90 -16.00
CA GLY A 152 7.29 11.89 -14.95
C GLY A 152 7.34 11.32 -13.53
N TYR A 153 7.62 10.03 -13.38
CA TYR A 153 7.88 9.44 -12.07
C TYR A 153 9.22 9.94 -11.52
N SER A 154 9.22 10.59 -10.36
CA SER A 154 10.40 11.30 -9.84
C SER A 154 11.36 10.43 -9.05
N THR A 155 10.96 9.21 -8.68
CA THR A 155 11.76 8.32 -7.82
C THR A 155 11.55 6.87 -8.19
N LEU A 156 12.66 6.13 -8.23
CA LEU A 156 12.68 4.68 -8.40
C LEU A 156 12.95 3.99 -7.05
N VAL A 157 12.05 3.10 -6.64
CA VAL A 157 12.17 2.26 -5.44
C VAL A 157 12.46 0.82 -5.88
N VAL A 158 13.67 0.32 -5.63
CA VAL A 158 14.03 -1.04 -6.02
C VAL A 158 13.79 -1.99 -4.84
N THR A 159 12.88 -2.96 -5.03
CA THR A 159 12.58 -3.95 -3.99
C THR A 159 13.47 -5.18 -4.16
N VAL A 160 14.28 -5.47 -3.15
CA VAL A 160 15.32 -6.52 -3.18
C VAL A 160 15.05 -7.70 -2.23
N ASP A 161 13.97 -7.65 -1.46
CA ASP A 161 13.64 -8.63 -0.42
C ASP A 161 12.79 -9.82 -0.91
N LEU A 162 12.31 -9.79 -2.15
CA LEU A 162 11.40 -10.80 -2.72
C LEU A 162 12.07 -11.67 -3.79
N GLN A 163 13.11 -12.42 -3.40
CA GLN A 163 13.73 -13.41 -4.31
C GLN A 163 12.82 -14.63 -4.55
N ALA A 164 12.07 -15.02 -3.52
CA ALA A 164 11.05 -16.06 -3.58
C ALA A 164 9.82 -15.58 -2.80
N GLY A 165 8.64 -16.09 -3.18
CA GLY A 165 7.40 -15.79 -2.48
C GLY A 165 7.48 -16.23 -1.01
N GLY A 166 7.12 -15.33 -0.09
CA GLY A 166 7.03 -15.67 1.32
C GLY A 166 5.96 -16.73 1.58
N LYS A 167 6.20 -17.64 2.54
CA LYS A 167 5.22 -18.65 2.95
C LYS A 167 4.09 -18.00 3.78
N ARG A 168 3.05 -17.51 3.11
CA ARG A 168 1.87 -16.88 3.73
C ARG A 168 0.81 -17.95 4.01
N GLU A 169 0.74 -18.45 5.24
CA GLU A 169 -0.11 -19.61 5.55
C GLU A 169 -1.61 -19.34 5.43
N LYS A 170 -2.05 -18.10 5.67
CA LYS A 170 -3.44 -17.68 5.43
C LYS A 170 -3.80 -17.77 3.95
N ASP A 171 -2.93 -17.29 3.06
CA ASP A 171 -3.14 -17.35 1.61
C ASP A 171 -3.23 -18.79 1.12
N LEU A 172 -2.34 -19.66 1.60
CA LEU A 172 -2.36 -21.10 1.30
C LEU A 172 -3.66 -21.77 1.75
N ARG A 173 -4.14 -21.47 2.97
CA ARG A 173 -5.41 -22.01 3.51
C ARG A 173 -6.63 -21.47 2.79
N ASN A 174 -6.53 -20.26 2.24
CA ASN A 174 -7.60 -19.63 1.48
C ASN A 174 -7.55 -19.98 -0.01
N GLY A 175 -6.48 -20.62 -0.51
CA GLY A 175 -6.32 -20.89 -1.93
C GLY A 175 -6.10 -19.62 -2.76
N ILE A 176 -5.57 -18.56 -2.15
CA ILE A 176 -5.20 -17.34 -2.86
C ILE A 176 -3.97 -17.61 -3.72
N SER A 177 -4.06 -17.22 -4.98
CA SER A 177 -2.98 -17.26 -5.96
C SER A 177 -2.92 -15.90 -6.68
N ILE A 178 -1.76 -15.55 -7.22
CA ILE A 178 -1.61 -14.40 -8.11
C ILE A 178 -1.09 -14.93 -9.45
N PRO A 179 -1.87 -14.84 -10.55
CA PRO A 179 -3.23 -14.31 -10.65
C PRO A 179 -4.27 -15.17 -9.91
N LEU A 180 -5.35 -14.54 -9.42
CA LEU A 180 -6.38 -15.20 -8.61
C LEU A 180 -7.13 -16.26 -9.43
N ARG A 181 -7.17 -17.49 -8.92
CA ARG A 181 -8.00 -18.57 -9.46
C ARG A 181 -9.26 -18.72 -8.60
N PRO A 182 -10.44 -18.25 -9.07
CA PRO A 182 -11.67 -18.34 -8.31
C PRO A 182 -12.03 -19.80 -8.02
N SER A 183 -12.55 -20.05 -6.82
CA SER A 183 -13.09 -21.34 -6.38
C SER A 183 -14.54 -21.15 -5.94
N ALA A 184 -15.30 -22.24 -5.74
CA ALA A 184 -16.66 -22.16 -5.20
C ALA A 184 -16.72 -21.39 -3.87
N ARG A 185 -15.68 -21.53 -3.04
CA ARG A 185 -15.52 -20.76 -1.80
C ARG A 185 -15.39 -19.26 -2.07
N HIS A 186 -14.56 -18.86 -3.05
CA HIS A 186 -14.39 -17.45 -3.39
C HIS A 186 -15.69 -16.82 -3.92
N LEU A 187 -16.46 -17.56 -4.73
CA LEU A 187 -17.76 -17.11 -5.22
C LEU A 187 -18.76 -16.91 -4.06
N TRP A 188 -18.84 -17.90 -3.16
CA TRP A 188 -19.70 -17.81 -1.97
C TRP A 188 -19.31 -16.64 -1.06
N GLU A 189 -18.03 -16.47 -0.76
CA GLU A 189 -17.54 -15.35 0.06
C GLU A 189 -17.86 -14.00 -0.62
N GLY A 190 -17.73 -13.89 -1.94
CA GLY A 190 -18.11 -12.70 -2.70
C GLY A 190 -19.60 -12.39 -2.65
N MET A 191 -20.47 -13.40 -2.76
CA MET A 191 -21.92 -13.22 -2.66
C MET A 191 -22.37 -12.75 -1.27
N LEU A 192 -21.70 -13.20 -0.21
CA LEU A 192 -21.97 -12.77 1.17
C LEU A 192 -21.43 -11.35 1.48
N HIS A 193 -20.59 -10.79 0.60
CA HIS A 193 -19.97 -9.48 0.78
C HIS A 193 -20.10 -8.64 -0.51
N PRO A 194 -21.31 -8.22 -0.92
CA PRO A 194 -21.56 -7.50 -2.19
C PRO A 194 -21.08 -6.03 -2.17
N GLY A 195 -20.15 -5.68 -1.28
CA GLY A 195 -19.73 -4.32 -0.97
C GLY A 195 -18.63 -3.77 -1.85
#